data_AF-A0A3R7QHI4-F1
#
_entry.id   AF-A0A3R7QHI4-F1
#
_cell.length_a   1.000
_cell.length_b   1.000
_cell.length_c   1.000
_cell.angle_alpha   90.00
_cell.angle_beta   90.00
_cell.angle_gamma   90.00
#
_symmetry.space_group_name_H-M   'P 1'
#
loop_
_entity.id
_entity.type
_entity.pdbx_description
1 polymer ?
#
loop_
_entity_poly.entity_id
_entity_poly.type
_entity_poly.pdbx_seq_one_letter_code
_entity_poly.pdbx_strand_id
1 'polypeptide(L)'
;MAVESQELESAATSDAVVREKIANLPAEVSDVNLLNKLQDLAAGRALCQKVEEALSMLEAYNKRLAEEMEARKAVARMLHDYIAYQKDLLAQAEETLEEHRQKQGKVKKVREELRAHLQNLPDISKLPNIRTGGLAPLPSAGDLFT
;
A
#
# COMPACT_ATOMS: atom_id res chain seq x y z
N MET A 1 -7.79 2.55 7.19
CA MET A 1 -6.37 2.25 7.49
C MET A 1 -5.61 3.43 8.09
N ALA A 2 -5.39 4.56 7.40
CA ALA A 2 -4.65 5.69 8.00
C ALA A 2 -5.36 6.32 9.22
N VAL A 3 -6.67 6.54 9.14
CA VAL A 3 -7.48 7.10 10.24
C VAL A 3 -7.52 6.16 11.45
N GLU A 4 -7.79 4.88 11.20
CA GLU A 4 -7.92 3.82 12.21
C GLU A 4 -6.60 3.54 12.95
N SER A 5 -5.45 3.70 12.28
CA SER A 5 -4.13 3.62 12.92
C SER A 5 -3.85 4.81 13.83
N GLN A 6 -4.31 6.01 13.44
CA GLN A 6 -4.11 7.24 14.21
C GLN A 6 -4.97 7.25 15.48
N GLU A 7 -6.17 6.68 15.42
CA GLU A 7 -7.05 6.49 16.57
C GLU A 7 -6.41 5.56 17.62
N LEU A 8 -5.77 4.46 17.19
CA LEU A 8 -5.05 3.54 18.09
C LEU A 8 -3.86 4.21 18.80
N GLU A 9 -3.10 5.07 18.12
CA GLU A 9 -1.98 5.79 18.75
C GLU A 9 -2.44 6.78 19.82
N SER A 10 -3.58 7.45 19.58
CA SER A 10 -4.16 8.39 20.54
C SER A 10 -4.66 7.70 21.81
N ALA A 11 -5.24 6.50 21.67
CA ALA A 11 -5.71 5.67 22.79
C ALA A 11 -4.54 5.27 23.71
N ALA A 12 -3.42 4.80 23.14
CA ALA A 12 -2.26 4.35 23.88
C ALA A 12 -1.64 5.42 24.82
N THR A 13 -1.63 6.68 24.38
CA THR A 13 -1.08 7.80 25.13
C THR A 13 -1.94 8.14 26.35
N SER A 14 -3.26 8.17 26.21
CA SER A 14 -4.18 8.49 27.30
C SER A 14 -4.20 7.43 28.41
N ASP A 15 -4.00 6.15 28.05
CA ASP A 15 -4.02 5.04 28.99
C ASP A 15 -2.72 4.90 29.79
N ALA A 16 -1.62 5.53 29.37
CA ALA A 16 -0.36 5.52 30.13
C ALA A 16 -0.53 6.13 31.52
N VAL A 17 -1.22 7.27 31.62
CA VAL A 17 -1.48 7.98 32.89
C VAL A 17 -2.40 7.16 33.80
N VAL A 18 -3.42 6.51 33.23
CA VAL A 18 -4.35 5.66 34.00
C VAL A 18 -3.64 4.42 34.52
N ARG A 19 -2.78 3.78 33.71
CA ARG A 19 -1.95 2.64 34.12
C ARG A 19 -1.02 3.00 35.28
N GLU A 20 -0.39 4.17 35.23
CA GLU A 20 0.46 4.65 36.34
C GLU A 20 -0.34 4.82 37.63
N LYS A 21 -1.54 5.41 37.55
CA LYS A 21 -2.43 5.55 38.72
C LYS A 21 -2.87 4.20 39.28
N ILE A 22 -3.20 3.22 38.43
CA ILE A 22 -3.55 1.86 38.84
C ILE A 22 -2.34 1.19 39.52
N ALA A 23 -1.13 1.34 38.97
CA ALA A 23 0.08 0.75 39.54
C ALA A 23 0.44 1.34 40.92
N ASN A 24 0.07 2.59 41.17
CA ASN A 24 0.28 3.29 42.44
C ASN A 24 -0.88 3.13 43.43
N LEU A 25 -1.86 2.27 43.16
CA LEU A 25 -2.94 2.01 44.10
C LEU A 25 -2.38 1.41 45.41
N PRO A 26 -2.85 1.89 46.58
CA PRO A 26 -2.37 1.43 47.88
C PRO A 26 -2.72 -0.05 48.12
N ALA A 27 -1.85 -0.80 48.80
CA ALA A 27 -2.07 -2.23 49.04
C ALA A 27 -3.38 -2.51 49.83
N GLU A 28 -3.81 -1.56 50.65
CA GLU A 28 -5.04 -1.61 51.44
C GLU A 28 -6.30 -1.76 50.59
N VAL A 29 -6.29 -1.34 49.31
CA VAL A 29 -7.45 -1.50 48.42
C VAL A 29 -7.55 -2.88 47.77
N SER A 30 -6.51 -3.73 47.90
CA SER A 30 -6.47 -5.07 47.29
C SER A 30 -6.20 -6.20 48.29
N ASP A 31 -5.51 -5.95 49.40
CA ASP A 31 -5.16 -6.98 50.38
C ASP A 31 -6.12 -6.99 51.58
N VAL A 32 -6.96 -8.03 51.62
CA VAL A 32 -7.97 -8.25 52.67
C VAL A 32 -7.33 -8.43 54.05
N ASN A 33 -6.07 -8.89 54.14
CA ASN A 33 -5.40 -9.08 55.42
C ASN A 33 -5.12 -7.76 56.15
N LEU A 34 -5.06 -6.65 55.41
CA LEU A 34 -4.81 -5.32 55.97
C LEU A 34 -6.05 -4.74 56.68
N LEU A 35 -7.25 -5.31 56.48
CA LEU A 35 -8.46 -4.90 57.17
C LEU A 35 -8.35 -5.04 58.71
N ASN A 36 -7.56 -6.01 59.18
CA ASN A 36 -7.32 -6.24 60.61
C ASN A 36 -6.58 -5.06 61.29
N LYS A 37 -5.99 -4.14 60.51
CA LYS A 37 -5.27 -2.95 61.02
C LYS A 37 -6.19 -1.74 61.21
N LEU A 38 -7.46 -1.81 60.78
CA LEU A 38 -8.43 -0.73 60.94
C LEU A 38 -8.85 -0.62 62.41
N GLN A 39 -8.63 0.55 63.02
CA GLN A 39 -8.89 0.77 64.43
C GLN A 39 -10.24 1.46 64.69
N ASP A 40 -10.79 2.15 63.69
CA ASP A 40 -12.01 2.93 63.84
C ASP A 40 -12.91 2.90 62.59
N LEU A 41 -14.17 3.29 62.81
CA LEU A 41 -15.19 3.38 61.76
C LEU A 41 -14.85 4.45 60.72
N ALA A 42 -14.10 5.50 61.11
CA ALA A 42 -13.70 6.58 60.22
C ALA A 42 -12.68 6.09 59.19
N ALA A 43 -11.64 5.37 59.59
CA ALA A 43 -10.68 4.74 58.70
C ALA A 43 -11.34 3.69 57.78
N GLY A 44 -12.29 2.92 58.32
CA GLY A 44 -13.09 1.97 57.52
C GLY A 44 -13.88 2.66 56.40
N ARG A 45 -14.55 3.78 56.70
CA ARG A 45 -15.27 4.57 55.69
C ARG A 45 -14.32 5.18 54.65
N ALA A 46 -13.17 5.71 55.08
CA ALA A 46 -12.17 6.26 54.18
C ALA A 46 -11.57 5.19 53.25
N LEU A 47 -11.36 3.97 53.74
CA LEU A 47 -10.93 2.85 52.92
C LEU A 47 -12.01 2.42 51.92
N CYS A 48 -13.27 2.35 52.35
CA CYS A 48 -14.39 2.01 51.47
C CYS A 48 -14.48 2.98 50.28
N GLN A 49 -14.35 4.29 50.53
CA GLN A 49 -14.32 5.29 49.47
C GLN A 49 -13.14 5.06 48.50
N LYS A 50 -11.93 4.79 49.01
CA LYS A 50 -10.76 4.49 48.15
C LYS A 50 -10.96 3.23 47.31
N VAL A 51 -11.59 2.20 47.87
CA VAL A 51 -11.89 0.95 47.16
C VAL A 51 -12.91 1.21 46.04
N GLU A 52 -13.97 1.98 46.31
CA GLU A 52 -14.97 2.35 45.30
C GLU A 52 -14.35 3.17 44.16
N GLU A 53 -13.50 4.15 44.48
CA GLU A 53 -12.77 4.95 43.48
C GLU A 53 -11.82 4.08 42.64
N ALA A 54 -11.10 3.16 43.27
CA ALA A 54 -10.21 2.21 42.59
C ALA A 54 -10.97 1.25 41.67
N LEU A 55 -12.10 0.70 42.14
CA LEU A 55 -12.98 -0.17 41.34
C LEU A 55 -13.52 0.56 40.12
N SER A 56 -14.05 1.78 40.29
CA SER A 56 -14.56 2.58 39.18
C SER A 56 -13.47 2.86 38.14
N MET A 57 -12.24 3.16 38.57
CA MET A 57 -11.11 3.37 37.67
C MET A 57 -10.73 2.09 36.91
N LEU A 58 -10.67 0.95 37.59
CA LEU A 58 -10.33 -0.35 37.01
C LEU A 58 -11.38 -0.81 36.00
N GLU A 59 -12.67 -0.67 36.31
CA GLU A 59 -13.75 -1.01 35.38
C GLU A 59 -13.68 -0.15 34.11
N ALA A 60 -13.49 1.16 34.27
CA ALA A 60 -13.37 2.08 33.14
C ALA A 60 -12.13 1.80 32.27
N TYR A 61 -11.01 1.40 32.89
CA TYR A 61 -9.80 1.01 32.17
C TYR A 61 -9.97 -0.34 31.45
N ASN A 62 -10.51 -1.36 32.13
CA ASN A 62 -10.72 -2.68 31.55
C ASN A 62 -11.69 -2.65 30.35
N LYS A 63 -12.75 -1.82 30.43
CA LYS A 63 -13.66 -1.59 29.31
C LYS A 63 -12.92 -1.00 28.11
N ARG A 64 -12.15 0.08 28.32
CA ARG A 64 -11.35 0.72 27.27
C ARG A 64 -10.33 -0.23 26.66
N LEU A 65 -9.64 -1.01 27.49
CA LEU A 65 -8.67 -2.01 27.04
C LEU A 65 -9.34 -3.10 26.18
N ALA A 66 -10.53 -3.56 26.55
CA ALA A 66 -11.27 -4.54 25.77
C ALA A 66 -11.66 -3.98 24.38
N GLU A 67 -12.16 -2.74 24.34
CA GLU A 67 -12.48 -2.02 23.09
C GLU A 67 -11.23 -1.85 22.22
N GLU A 68 -10.10 -1.44 22.79
CA GLU A 68 -8.82 -1.31 22.08
C GLU A 68 -8.34 -2.65 21.50
N MET A 69 -8.45 -3.74 22.26
CA MET A 69 -8.04 -5.06 21.81
C MET A 69 -8.88 -5.55 20.62
N GLU A 70 -10.18 -5.28 20.60
CA GLU A 70 -11.04 -5.58 19.44
C GLU A 70 -10.70 -4.71 18.23
N ALA A 71 -10.44 -3.41 18.43
CA ALA A 71 -9.99 -2.51 17.37
C ALA A 71 -8.66 -2.98 16.75
N ARG A 72 -7.70 -3.40 17.58
CA ARG A 72 -6.41 -3.97 17.12
C ARG A 72 -6.61 -5.25 16.30
N LYS A 73 -7.52 -6.14 16.70
CA LYS A 73 -7.87 -7.34 15.92
C LYS A 73 -8.50 -6.98 14.57
N ALA A 74 -9.33 -5.94 14.51
CA ALA A 74 -9.91 -5.45 13.26
C ALA A 74 -8.81 -4.92 12.32
N VAL A 75 -7.93 -4.04 12.82
CA VAL A 75 -6.80 -3.51 12.04
C VAL A 75 -5.85 -4.62 11.58
N ALA A 76 -5.56 -5.62 12.43
CA ALA A 76 -4.73 -6.75 12.04
C ALA A 76 -5.31 -7.54 10.86
N ARG A 77 -6.63 -7.77 10.85
CA ARG A 77 -7.33 -8.40 9.71
C ARG A 77 -7.25 -7.53 8.46
N MET A 78 -7.51 -6.24 8.59
CA MET A 78 -7.41 -5.32 7.45
C MET A 78 -5.99 -5.26 6.86
N LEU A 79 -4.96 -5.27 7.70
CA LEU A 79 -3.57 -5.31 7.24
C LEU A 79 -3.26 -6.62 6.50
N HIS A 80 -3.74 -7.75 7.01
CA HIS A 80 -3.59 -9.03 6.35
C HIS A 80 -4.22 -9.01 4.94
N ASP A 81 -5.47 -8.55 4.83
CA ASP A 81 -6.19 -8.48 3.56
C ASP A 81 -5.56 -7.47 2.60
N TYR A 82 -5.09 -6.34 3.12
CA TYR A 82 -4.38 -5.33 2.34
C TYR A 82 -3.06 -5.85 1.78
N ILE A 83 -2.29 -6.62 2.57
CA ILE A 83 -1.05 -7.24 2.08
C ILE A 83 -1.35 -8.24 0.96
N ALA A 84 -2.39 -9.05 1.10
CA ALA A 84 -2.80 -9.99 0.05
C ALA A 84 -3.17 -9.23 -1.24
N TYR A 85 -4.00 -8.20 -1.12
CA TYR A 85 -4.37 -7.34 -2.24
C TYR A 85 -3.16 -6.66 -2.92
N GLN A 86 -2.20 -6.16 -2.14
CA GLN A 86 -0.99 -5.54 -2.68
C GLN A 86 -0.10 -6.53 -3.43
N LYS A 87 -0.04 -7.80 -3.01
CA LYS A 87 0.68 -8.85 -3.74
C LYS A 87 0.03 -9.15 -5.09
N ASP A 88 -1.29 -9.22 -5.14
CA ASP A 88 -2.02 -9.44 -6.40
C ASP A 88 -1.83 -8.27 -7.36
N LEU A 89 -1.88 -7.03 -6.84
CA LEU A 89 -1.64 -5.83 -7.64
C LEU A 89 -0.20 -5.79 -8.18
N LEU A 90 0.78 -6.19 -7.36
CA LEU A 90 2.18 -6.29 -7.79
C LEU A 90 2.33 -7.30 -8.93
N ALA A 91 1.75 -8.50 -8.80
CA ALA A 91 1.81 -9.53 -9.82
C ALA A 91 1.23 -9.05 -11.17
N GLN A 92 0.08 -8.36 -11.13
CA GLN A 92 -0.54 -7.77 -12.34
C GLN A 92 0.34 -6.69 -12.96
N ALA A 93 0.98 -5.85 -12.14
CA ALA A 93 1.88 -4.81 -12.62
C ALA A 93 3.14 -5.40 -13.27
N GLU A 94 3.69 -6.48 -12.71
CA GLU A 94 4.83 -7.21 -13.27
C GLU A 94 4.48 -7.88 -14.61
N GLU A 95 3.32 -8.52 -14.72
CA GLU A 95 2.82 -9.10 -15.97
C GLU A 95 2.66 -8.03 -17.06
N THR A 96 2.00 -6.92 -16.72
CA THR A 96 1.79 -5.78 -17.62
C THR A 96 3.13 -5.19 -18.09
N LEU A 97 4.10 -5.07 -17.18
CA LEU A 97 5.43 -4.59 -17.51
C LEU A 97 6.13 -5.51 -18.52
N GLU A 98 6.00 -6.82 -18.36
CA GLU A 98 6.60 -7.79 -19.26
C GLU A 98 5.96 -7.74 -20.66
N GLU A 99 4.63 -7.60 -20.74
CA GLU A 99 3.98 -7.35 -22.03
C GLU A 99 4.52 -6.11 -22.75
N HIS A 100 4.72 -5.01 -22.01
CA HIS A 100 5.24 -3.78 -22.58
C HIS A 100 6.68 -3.94 -23.06
N ARG A 101 7.52 -4.70 -22.35
CA ARG A 101 8.88 -5.05 -22.80
C ARG A 101 8.85 -5.86 -24.10
N GLN A 102 7.97 -6.85 -24.20
CA GLN A 102 7.80 -7.64 -25.43
C GLN A 102 7.34 -6.78 -26.61
N LYS A 103 6.33 -5.91 -26.38
CA LYS A 103 5.85 -4.94 -27.38
C LYS A 103 6.99 -4.02 -27.84
N GLN A 104 7.79 -3.52 -26.91
CA GLN A 104 8.96 -2.69 -27.22
C GLN A 104 10.00 -3.44 -28.07
N GLY A 105 10.26 -4.71 -27.76
CA GLY A 105 11.16 -5.56 -28.56
C GLY A 105 10.69 -5.73 -30.01
N LYS A 106 9.39 -5.99 -30.22
CA LYS A 106 8.79 -6.07 -31.57
C LYS A 106 8.93 -4.77 -32.33
N VAL A 107 8.65 -3.63 -31.70
CA VAL A 107 8.80 -2.30 -32.32
C VAL A 107 10.26 -2.03 -32.72
N LYS A 108 11.23 -2.38 -31.87
CA LYS A 108 12.66 -2.23 -32.18
C LYS A 108 13.06 -3.05 -33.41
N LYS A 109 12.61 -4.32 -33.48
CA LYS A 109 12.87 -5.20 -34.63
C LYS A 109 12.30 -4.64 -35.92
N VAL A 110 11.01 -4.24 -35.92
CA VAL A 110 10.37 -3.64 -37.11
C VAL A 110 11.10 -2.37 -37.56
N ARG A 111 11.55 -1.54 -36.61
CA ARG A 111 12.32 -0.33 -36.92
C ARG A 111 13.67 -0.65 -37.58
N GLU A 112 14.37 -1.68 -37.12
CA GLU A 112 15.63 -2.12 -37.71
C GLU A 112 15.43 -2.68 -39.13
N GLU A 113 14.43 -3.53 -39.31
CA GLU A 113 14.06 -4.08 -40.62
C GLU A 113 13.64 -2.97 -41.60
N LEU A 114 12.83 -2.01 -41.16
CA LEU A 114 12.42 -0.86 -41.96
C LEU A 114 13.63 -0.01 -42.38
N ARG A 115 14.58 0.23 -41.47
CA ARG A 115 15.80 0.98 -41.76
C ARG A 115 16.66 0.26 -42.81
N ALA A 116 16.85 -1.04 -42.67
CA ALA A 116 17.57 -1.85 -43.66
C ALA A 116 16.84 -1.86 -45.01
N HIS A 117 15.50 -1.98 -45.00
CA HIS A 117 14.69 -1.94 -46.21
C HIS A 117 14.81 -0.60 -46.94
N LEU A 118 14.72 0.52 -46.22
CA LEU A 118 14.89 1.86 -46.79
C LEU A 118 16.28 2.07 -47.41
N GLN A 119 17.33 1.52 -46.80
CA GLN A 119 18.70 1.62 -47.34
C GLN A 119 18.89 0.83 -48.64
N ASN A 120 18.10 -0.24 -48.84
CA ASN A 120 18.15 -1.08 -50.03
C ASN A 120 17.21 -0.59 -51.15
N LEU A 121 16.38 0.43 -50.89
CA LEU A 121 15.50 0.99 -51.92
C LEU A 121 16.28 1.94 -52.84
N PRO A 122 16.10 1.84 -54.17
CA PRO A 122 16.74 2.75 -55.11
C PRO A 122 16.17 4.15 -54.93
N ASP A 123 17.08 5.13 -54.85
CA ASP A 123 16.73 6.54 -54.73
C ASP A 123 16.16 7.04 -56.06
N ILE A 124 14.83 7.06 -56.16
CA ILE A 124 14.06 7.50 -57.33
C ILE A 124 14.34 8.96 -57.72
N SER A 125 14.93 9.78 -56.83
CA SER A 125 15.34 11.15 -57.16
C SER A 125 16.58 11.21 -58.04
N LYS A 126 17.33 10.09 -58.13
CA LYS A 126 18.55 9.93 -58.94
C LYS A 126 18.32 9.19 -60.24
N LEU A 127 17.08 8.75 -60.52
CA LEU A 127 16.75 8.17 -61.82
C LEU A 127 16.74 9.29 -62.89
N PRO A 128 17.63 9.25 -63.90
CA PRO A 128 17.45 10.06 -65.08
C PRO A 128 16.23 9.48 -65.80
N ASN A 129 15.17 10.27 -65.97
CA ASN A 129 14.07 10.13 -66.95
C ASN A 129 12.67 10.52 -66.44
N ILE A 130 12.48 10.93 -65.17
CA ILE A 130 11.15 11.37 -64.70
C ILE A 130 10.99 12.89 -64.64
N ARG A 131 12.07 13.67 -64.48
CA ARG A 131 11.98 15.15 -64.41
C ARG A 131 12.12 15.86 -65.76
N THR A 132 12.48 15.16 -66.84
CA THR A 132 12.73 15.80 -68.15
C THR A 132 12.26 14.90 -69.29
N GLY A 133 10.96 14.94 -69.58
CA GLY A 133 10.38 14.70 -70.91
C GLY A 133 10.68 13.37 -71.62
N GLY A 134 9.69 12.48 -71.64
CA GLY A 134 9.44 11.54 -72.74
C GLY A 134 10.41 10.37 -72.85
N LEU A 135 9.93 9.16 -72.56
CA LEU A 135 10.58 7.94 -73.08
C LEU A 135 10.72 8.10 -74.61
N ALA A 136 11.94 8.00 -75.12
CA ALA A 136 12.17 8.03 -76.57
C ALA A 136 11.26 6.97 -77.23
N PRO A 137 10.54 7.32 -78.31
CA PRO A 137 9.65 6.37 -78.96
C PRO A 137 10.45 5.15 -79.41
N LEU A 138 9.95 3.97 -79.08
CA LEU A 138 10.61 2.71 -79.41
C LEU A 138 10.84 2.62 -80.92
N PRO A 139 11.98 2.04 -81.36
CA PRO A 139 12.27 1.86 -82.78
C PRO A 139 11.15 1.06 -83.44
N SER A 140 10.75 1.49 -84.65
CA SER A 140 9.73 0.81 -85.44
C SER A 140 10.21 -0.59 -85.80
N ALA A 141 9.31 -1.57 -85.91
CA ALA A 141 9.65 -2.96 -86.25
C ALA A 141 10.46 -3.11 -87.55
N GLY A 142 10.49 -2.09 -88.41
CA GLY A 142 11.35 -2.02 -89.60
C GLY A 142 12.84 -1.80 -89.33
N ASP A 143 13.24 -1.23 -88.19
CA ASP A 143 14.66 -1.04 -87.81
C ASP A 143 15.30 -2.29 -87.21
N LEU A 144 14.52 -3.34 -86.93
CA LEU A 144 15.00 -4.54 -86.23
C LEU A 144 15.44 -5.69 -87.18
N PHE A 145 15.18 -5.57 -88.48
CA PHE A 145 15.37 -6.67 -89.43
C PHE A 145 16.01 -6.23 -90.77
N THR A 146 16.96 -5.30 -90.76
CA THR A 146 17.85 -5.02 -91.91
C THR A 146 19.28 -5.40 -91.62
#